data_AF-A0A3B8Q7U8-F1
#
_entry.id   AF-A0A3B8Q7U8-F1
#
_cell.length_a   1.000
_cell.length_b   1.000
_cell.length_c   1.000
_cell.angle_alpha   90.00
_cell.angle_beta   90.00
_cell.angle_gamma   90.00
#
_symmetry.space_group_name_H-M   'P 1'
#
loop_
_entity.id
_entity.type
_entity.pdbx_description
1 polymer ?
#
loop_
_entity_poly.entity_id
_entity_poly.type
_entity_poly.pdbx_seq_one_letter_code
_entity_poly.pdbx_strand_id
1 'polypeptide(L)'
;MKTSYAHRFAIAALAFALASGSTAQTTALFTKRAFVGSHYFLGFVLNTADWISVEATDDFSTWTPIASVATTNNVTEFVDKNAVERPLRFYRLVHPGVPVEEARTRWQPHSEGDYQFQLQHIRSHVGPYVLSATVTVVGGQKTISNAEADGQPLDQPDSLDFPSVEEMFAALKQAQQAGCWRVAVTYDAADGHPLWYVIERVIGIFPGKETDQFRISNLTHLTSGNGS
;
A
#
# COMPACT_ATOMS: atom_id res chain seq x y z
N MET A 1 1.21 -28.11 -32.50
CA MET A 1 1.69 -28.49 -31.15
C MET A 1 2.03 -27.23 -30.39
N LYS A 2 1.18 -26.79 -29.45
CA LYS A 2 1.51 -25.71 -28.50
C LYS A 2 2.09 -26.37 -27.25
N THR A 3 3.39 -26.21 -27.04
CA THR A 3 4.07 -26.59 -25.80
C THR A 3 3.58 -25.70 -24.68
N SER A 4 2.77 -26.25 -23.78
CA SER A 4 2.43 -25.65 -22.49
C SER A 4 3.67 -25.74 -21.59
N TYR A 5 4.38 -24.63 -21.42
CA TYR A 5 5.36 -24.50 -20.34
C TYR A 5 4.60 -24.21 -19.04
N ALA A 6 4.26 -25.27 -18.30
CA ALA A 6 3.93 -25.15 -16.89
C ALA A 6 5.17 -24.61 -16.16
N HIS A 7 5.24 -23.29 -15.96
CA HIS A 7 6.22 -22.68 -15.08
C HIS A 7 5.93 -23.20 -13.67
N ARG A 8 6.86 -24.01 -13.13
CA ARG A 8 6.80 -24.53 -11.78
C ARG A 8 7.14 -23.38 -10.83
N PHE A 9 6.14 -22.65 -10.38
CA PHE A 9 6.26 -21.71 -9.27
C PHE A 9 6.28 -22.50 -7.96
N ALA A 10 7.31 -22.31 -7.14
CA ALA A 10 7.32 -22.83 -5.77
C ALA A 10 7.17 -21.63 -4.83
N ILE A 11 5.96 -21.47 -4.28
CA ILE A 11 5.66 -20.44 -3.29
C ILE A 11 5.24 -21.12 -1.99
N ALA A 12 5.94 -20.79 -0.91
CA ALA A 12 5.52 -21.16 0.43
C ALA A 12 5.50 -19.93 1.34
N ALA A 13 4.44 -19.78 2.11
CA ALA A 13 4.37 -18.77 3.17
C ALA A 13 4.71 -19.46 4.50
N LEU A 14 5.70 -18.96 5.23
CA LEU A 14 6.00 -19.41 6.59
C LEU A 14 5.60 -18.31 7.57
N ALA A 15 4.67 -18.64 8.47
CA ALA A 15 4.35 -17.76 9.59
C ALA A 15 5.36 -18.01 10.72
N PHE A 16 6.23 -17.04 10.96
CA PHE A 16 6.97 -16.93 12.22
C PHE A 16 6.80 -15.51 12.74
N ALA A 17 6.11 -15.35 13.87
CA ALA A 17 6.13 -14.10 14.63
C ALA A 17 7.41 -14.08 15.46
N LEU A 18 8.45 -13.43 14.96
CA LEU A 18 9.65 -13.14 15.75
C LEU A 18 9.34 -11.91 16.61
N ALA A 19 9.00 -12.12 17.88
CA ALA A 19 8.80 -11.05 18.84
C ALA A 19 10.15 -10.65 19.46
N SER A 20 10.66 -9.47 19.13
CA SER A 20 11.74 -8.81 19.87
C SER A 20 11.17 -8.07 21.08
N GLY A 21 10.90 -8.80 22.17
CA GLY A 21 10.64 -8.22 23.50
C GLY A 21 9.16 -8.14 23.93
N SER A 22 8.87 -8.88 25.01
CA SER A 22 7.71 -8.89 25.93
C SER A 22 6.26 -9.04 25.41
N THR A 23 5.69 -10.18 25.83
CA THR A 23 4.32 -10.43 26.34
C THR A 23 3.11 -10.15 25.45
N ALA A 24 3.15 -10.67 24.23
CA ALA A 24 2.06 -11.48 23.67
C ALA A 24 2.65 -12.24 22.48
N GLN A 25 2.54 -13.57 22.47
CA GLN A 25 2.77 -14.30 21.22
C GLN A 25 1.64 -13.88 20.27
N THR A 26 1.91 -12.92 19.40
CA THR A 26 1.03 -12.60 18.29
C THR A 26 1.01 -13.81 17.37
N THR A 27 -0.01 -14.66 17.50
CA THR A 27 -0.19 -15.79 16.59
C THR A 27 -0.66 -15.26 15.24
N ALA A 28 0.28 -14.82 14.41
CA ALA A 28 0.00 -14.48 13.02
C ALA A 28 -0.20 -15.78 12.23
N LEU A 29 -1.37 -15.96 11.62
CA LEU A 29 -1.67 -17.14 10.81
C LEU A 29 -1.97 -16.70 9.38
N PHE A 30 -1.25 -17.25 8.40
CA PHE A 30 -1.66 -17.18 7.01
C PHE A 30 -2.92 -18.02 6.82
N THR A 31 -4.01 -17.39 6.41
CA THR A 31 -5.33 -18.01 6.26
C THR A 31 -5.71 -18.25 4.80
N LYS A 32 -5.19 -17.46 3.87
CA LYS A 32 -5.45 -17.61 2.43
C LYS A 32 -4.19 -17.40 1.62
N ARG A 33 -4.08 -18.15 0.53
CA ARG A 33 -3.02 -17.96 -0.47
C ARG A 33 -3.49 -18.37 -1.85
N ALA A 34 -3.36 -17.49 -2.82
CA ALA A 34 -3.79 -17.76 -4.19
C ALA A 34 -3.04 -16.89 -5.19
N PHE A 35 -2.75 -17.46 -6.36
CA PHE A 35 -2.53 -16.64 -7.55
C PHE A 35 -3.88 -16.25 -8.15
N VAL A 36 -4.04 -14.96 -8.45
CA VAL A 36 -5.16 -14.46 -9.26
C VAL A 36 -4.57 -13.58 -10.35
N GLY A 37 -4.64 -14.05 -11.60
CA GLY A 37 -3.93 -13.43 -12.71
C GLY A 37 -2.42 -13.41 -12.46
N SER A 38 -1.83 -12.21 -12.50
CA SER A 38 -0.41 -11.94 -12.28
C SER A 38 -0.06 -11.58 -10.82
N HIS A 39 -1.00 -11.69 -9.88
CA HIS A 39 -0.79 -11.27 -8.50
C HIS A 39 -0.90 -12.43 -7.52
N TYR A 40 -0.14 -12.35 -6.42
CA TYR A 40 -0.22 -13.30 -5.32
C TYR A 40 -0.94 -12.69 -4.12
N PHE A 41 -2.02 -13.33 -3.71
CA PHE A 41 -2.86 -12.92 -2.60
C PHE A 41 -2.41 -13.63 -1.34
N LEU A 42 -2.19 -12.86 -0.28
CA LEU A 42 -1.86 -13.32 1.06
C LEU A 42 -2.95 -12.88 2.01
N GLY A 43 -3.72 -13.83 2.54
CA GLY A 43 -4.59 -13.60 3.68
C GLY A 43 -3.89 -13.99 4.97
N PHE A 44 -3.96 -13.13 5.99
CA PHE A 44 -3.46 -13.44 7.32
C PHE A 44 -4.32 -12.80 8.40
N VAL A 45 -4.40 -13.45 9.55
CA VAL A 45 -5.06 -12.89 10.75
C VAL A 45 -3.97 -12.40 11.67
N LEU A 46 -4.09 -11.14 12.10
CA LEU A 46 -3.27 -10.56 13.14
C LEU A 46 -4.17 -10.25 14.33
N ASN A 47 -3.64 -10.47 15.53
CA ASN A 47 -4.28 -10.06 16.76
C ASN A 47 -3.45 -8.95 17.41
N THR A 48 -3.22 -7.87 16.66
CA THR A 48 -2.52 -6.67 17.14
C THR A 48 -3.22 -5.42 16.61
N ALA A 49 -3.14 -4.32 17.36
CA ALA A 49 -3.55 -2.99 16.91
C ALA A 49 -2.38 -2.22 16.23
N ASP A 50 -1.18 -2.80 16.25
CA ASP A 50 0.04 -2.20 15.72
C ASP A 50 0.33 -2.60 14.27
N TRP A 51 1.31 -1.92 13.68
CA TRP A 51 1.80 -2.23 12.34
C TRP A 51 2.63 -3.51 12.34
N ILE A 52 2.45 -4.33 11.30
CA ILE A 52 3.24 -5.53 11.00
C ILE A 52 3.89 -5.35 9.64
N SER A 53 5.15 -5.78 9.51
CA SER A 53 5.82 -5.86 8.21
C SER A 53 5.47 -7.18 7.53
N VAL A 54 5.01 -7.11 6.28
CA VAL A 54 5.01 -8.24 5.36
C VAL A 54 6.35 -8.21 4.65
N GLU A 55 7.15 -9.25 4.85
CA GLU A 55 8.45 -9.39 4.21
C GLU A 55 8.45 -10.57 3.25
N ALA A 56 9.20 -10.43 2.16
CA ALA A 56 9.42 -11.49 1.19
C ALA A 56 10.91 -11.78 1.00
N THR A 57 11.20 -13.03 0.65
CA THR A 57 12.54 -13.50 0.28
C THR A 57 12.43 -14.44 -0.91
N ASP A 58 13.49 -14.49 -1.72
CA ASP A 58 13.62 -15.46 -2.80
C ASP A 58 14.62 -16.58 -2.45
N ASP A 59 15.37 -16.42 -1.35
CA ASP A 59 16.54 -17.26 -1.02
C ASP A 59 16.68 -17.63 0.47
N PHE A 60 15.76 -17.18 1.33
CA PHE A 60 15.81 -17.30 2.80
C PHE A 60 16.98 -16.59 3.50
N SER A 61 17.86 -15.90 2.75
CA SER A 61 18.99 -15.15 3.30
C SER A 61 18.65 -13.67 3.47
N THR A 62 18.02 -13.09 2.45
CA THR A 62 17.68 -11.67 2.39
C THR A 62 16.17 -11.52 2.44
N TRP A 63 15.68 -10.82 3.46
CA TRP A 63 14.26 -10.53 3.63
C TRP A 63 14.02 -9.05 3.39
N THR A 64 13.14 -8.75 2.44
CA THR A 64 12.81 -7.38 2.04
C THR A 64 11.39 -7.06 2.48
N PRO A 65 11.17 -5.95 3.23
CA PRO A 65 9.83 -5.44 3.48
C PRO A 65 9.13 -5.10 2.16
N ILE A 66 7.92 -5.63 1.97
CA ILE A 66 7.10 -5.35 0.79
C ILE A 66 5.82 -4.59 1.14
N ALA A 67 5.40 -4.63 2.41
CA ALA A 67 4.33 -3.78 2.94
C ALA A 67 4.41 -3.66 4.46
N SER A 68 3.82 -2.59 4.98
CA SER A 68 3.39 -2.49 6.37
C SER A 68 1.87 -2.52 6.41
N VAL A 69 1.33 -3.24 7.38
CA VAL A 69 -0.11 -3.51 7.47
C VAL A 69 -0.57 -3.31 8.91
N ALA A 70 -1.63 -2.51 9.09
CA ALA A 70 -2.35 -2.36 10.34
C ALA A 70 -3.76 -2.95 10.17
N THR A 71 -4.18 -3.75 11.15
CA THR A 71 -5.42 -4.53 11.06
C THR A 71 -6.11 -4.49 12.38
N THR A 72 -7.37 -4.07 12.42
CA THR A 72 -8.03 -3.83 13.71
C THR A 72 -9.21 -4.76 13.98
N ASN A 73 -9.73 -5.47 12.98
CA ASN A 73 -11.00 -6.19 13.14
C ASN A 73 -11.15 -7.53 12.37
N ASN A 74 -10.27 -7.94 11.44
CA ASN A 74 -10.32 -9.30 10.84
C ASN A 74 -9.09 -9.70 9.99
N VAL A 75 -9.20 -10.85 9.30
CA VAL A 75 -8.36 -11.31 8.19
C VAL A 75 -8.01 -10.14 7.29
N THR A 76 -6.72 -9.88 7.19
CA THR A 76 -6.17 -8.93 6.26
C THR A 76 -5.64 -9.63 5.04
N GLU A 77 -6.01 -9.08 3.89
CA GLU A 77 -5.58 -9.55 2.60
C GLU A 77 -4.58 -8.54 2.03
N PHE A 78 -3.41 -9.01 1.64
CA PHE A 78 -2.39 -8.24 0.94
C PHE A 78 -2.16 -8.86 -0.43
N VAL A 79 -1.84 -8.01 -1.42
CA VAL A 79 -1.60 -8.43 -2.79
C VAL A 79 -0.17 -8.11 -3.16
N ASP A 80 0.67 -9.15 -3.28
CA ASP A 80 1.99 -9.02 -3.87
C ASP A 80 1.89 -9.06 -5.40
N LYS A 81 2.09 -7.89 -6.01
CA LYS A 81 2.03 -7.72 -7.47
C LYS A 81 3.30 -8.17 -8.17
N ASN A 82 4.41 -8.26 -7.46
CA ASN A 82 5.72 -8.62 -8.01
C ASN A 82 5.99 -10.13 -7.94
N ALA A 83 5.11 -10.89 -7.29
CA ALA A 83 5.27 -12.33 -7.09
C ALA A 83 5.36 -13.13 -8.40
N VAL A 84 4.73 -12.68 -9.49
CA VAL A 84 4.78 -13.38 -10.78
C VAL A 84 6.19 -13.38 -11.40
N GLU A 85 6.99 -12.36 -11.11
CA GLU A 85 8.36 -12.22 -11.61
C GLU A 85 9.38 -12.98 -10.75
N ARG A 86 8.92 -13.64 -9.69
CA ARG A 86 9.73 -14.15 -8.59
C ARG A 86 9.35 -15.62 -8.33
N PRO A 87 9.94 -16.58 -9.07
CA PRO A 87 9.46 -17.97 -9.12
C PRO A 87 9.64 -18.76 -7.82
N LEU A 88 10.59 -18.32 -7.00
CA LEU A 88 10.83 -18.79 -5.64
C LEU A 88 10.58 -17.58 -4.75
N ARG A 89 9.40 -17.48 -4.13
CA ARG A 89 9.05 -16.36 -3.27
C ARG A 89 8.42 -16.88 -2.00
N PHE A 90 8.95 -16.45 -0.88
CA PHE A 90 8.54 -16.86 0.45
C PHE A 90 8.21 -15.64 1.29
N TYR A 91 7.28 -15.80 2.23
CA TYR A 91 6.76 -14.69 3.01
C TYR A 91 6.86 -14.97 4.50
N ARG A 92 7.09 -13.91 5.28
CA ARG A 92 6.97 -13.88 6.74
C ARG A 92 6.29 -12.59 7.21
N LEU A 93 5.82 -12.62 8.44
CA LEU A 93 5.20 -11.47 9.10
C LEU A 93 6.09 -11.09 10.29
N VAL A 94 6.59 -9.86 10.33
CA VAL A 94 7.52 -9.37 11.37
C VAL A 94 6.87 -8.23 12.14
N HIS A 95 7.02 -8.27 13.47
CA HIS A 95 6.64 -7.15 14.34
C HIS A 95 7.91 -6.48 14.88
N PRO A 96 7.99 -5.14 14.91
CA PRO A 96 7.01 -4.20 14.35
C PRO A 96 7.14 -4.06 12.83
N GLY A 97 6.06 -3.63 12.17
CA GLY A 97 6.11 -3.00 10.85
C GLY A 97 6.55 -1.54 10.93
N VAL A 98 6.61 -0.85 9.78
CA VAL A 98 6.92 0.59 9.75
C VAL A 98 5.64 1.37 10.05
N PRO A 99 5.58 2.12 11.17
CA PRO A 99 4.43 2.97 11.47
C PRO A 99 4.37 4.19 10.57
N VAL A 100 3.17 4.73 10.38
CA VAL A 100 2.90 5.94 9.57
C VAL A 100 3.79 7.12 9.98
N GLU A 101 3.96 7.36 11.27
CA GLU A 101 4.76 8.48 11.76
C GLU A 101 6.25 8.31 11.49
N GLU A 102 6.77 7.07 11.50
CA GLU A 102 8.16 6.81 11.17
C GLU A 102 8.41 7.08 9.69
N ALA A 103 7.53 6.57 8.81
CA ALA A 103 7.60 6.83 7.39
C ALA A 103 7.46 8.32 7.05
N ARG A 104 6.53 9.02 7.71
CA ARG A 104 6.34 10.48 7.58
C ARG A 104 7.57 11.26 8.03
N THR A 105 8.23 10.83 9.10
CA THR A 105 9.47 11.46 9.58
C THR A 105 10.57 11.38 8.51
N ARG A 106 10.68 10.28 7.78
CA ARG A 106 11.62 10.14 6.64
C ARG A 106 11.26 11.06 5.47
N TRP A 107 9.97 11.26 5.23
CA TRP A 107 9.48 12.15 4.19
C TRP A 107 9.61 13.65 4.54
N GLN A 108 9.66 13.99 5.83
CA GLN A 108 9.65 15.38 6.30
C GLN A 108 10.64 16.33 5.58
N PRO A 109 11.90 15.95 5.29
CA PRO A 109 12.84 16.81 4.55
C PRO A 109 12.35 17.21 3.15
N HIS A 110 11.43 16.43 2.57
CA HIS A 110 10.86 16.63 1.24
C HIS A 110 9.50 17.35 1.30
N SER A 111 8.82 17.32 2.44
CA SER A 111 7.48 17.89 2.63
C SER A 111 7.42 19.42 2.48
N GLU A 112 8.55 20.10 2.70
CA GLU A 112 8.70 21.55 2.51
C GLU A 112 9.10 21.93 1.08
N GLY A 113 9.48 20.94 0.26
CA GLY A 113 9.86 21.14 -1.14
C GLY A 113 8.67 21.07 -2.09
N ASP A 114 8.89 21.55 -3.31
CA ASP A 114 7.94 21.40 -4.40
C ASP A 114 8.11 20.01 -5.04
N TYR A 115 7.00 19.33 -5.35
CA TYR A 115 7.04 18.00 -5.96
C TYR A 115 5.82 17.73 -6.83
N GLN A 116 5.97 16.80 -7.76
CA GLN A 116 4.91 16.32 -8.63
C GLN A 116 4.94 14.79 -8.70
N PHE A 117 3.78 14.16 -8.87
CA PHE A 117 3.68 12.72 -9.11
C PHE A 117 2.41 12.37 -9.90
N GLN A 118 2.39 11.16 -10.47
CA GLN A 118 1.19 10.55 -11.03
C GLN A 118 0.49 9.76 -9.94
N LEU A 119 -0.81 9.96 -9.80
CA LEU A 119 -1.66 9.23 -8.87
C LEU A 119 -2.66 8.37 -9.64
N GLN A 120 -2.84 7.14 -9.19
CA GLN A 120 -3.99 6.31 -9.53
C GLN A 120 -4.78 6.00 -8.26
N HIS A 121 -6.09 6.27 -8.27
CA HIS A 121 -7.02 5.98 -7.18
C HIS A 121 -8.10 5.01 -7.69
N ILE A 122 -8.15 3.82 -7.09
CA ILE A 122 -9.11 2.78 -7.42
C ILE A 122 -10.11 2.71 -6.28
N ARG A 123 -11.37 3.03 -6.59
CA ARG A 123 -12.49 2.88 -5.67
C ARG A 123 -13.27 1.62 -5.98
N SER A 124 -13.74 0.94 -4.94
CA SER A 124 -14.65 -0.19 -5.07
C SER A 124 -15.72 -0.08 -4.01
N HIS A 125 -16.88 0.46 -4.41
CA HIS A 125 -18.10 0.51 -3.60
C HIS A 125 -19.31 -0.04 -4.38
N VAL A 126 -19.47 0.32 -5.66
CA VAL A 126 -20.56 -0.13 -6.57
C VAL A 126 -20.00 -0.67 -7.91
N GLY A 127 -18.72 -1.05 -7.90
CA GLY A 127 -17.92 -1.41 -9.09
C GLY A 127 -16.52 -0.80 -9.00
N PRO A 128 -15.52 -1.37 -9.70
CA PRO A 128 -14.20 -0.76 -9.78
C PRO A 128 -14.29 0.51 -10.63
N TYR A 129 -13.88 1.63 -10.05
CA TYR A 129 -13.75 2.92 -10.72
C TYR A 129 -12.32 3.41 -10.57
N VAL A 130 -11.67 3.77 -11.67
CA VAL A 130 -10.26 4.17 -11.69
C VAL A 130 -10.17 5.66 -12.02
N LEU A 131 -9.62 6.41 -11.08
CA LEU A 131 -9.18 7.77 -11.28
C LEU A 131 -7.68 7.82 -11.49
N SER A 132 -7.23 8.71 -12.36
CA SER A 132 -5.81 9.05 -12.50
C SER A 132 -5.62 10.53 -12.73
N ALA A 133 -4.56 11.10 -12.18
CA ALA A 133 -4.18 12.50 -12.43
C ALA A 133 -2.72 12.74 -12.11
N THR A 134 -2.22 13.89 -12.54
CA THR A 134 -0.96 14.47 -12.09
C THR A 134 -1.24 15.38 -10.89
N VAL A 135 -0.64 15.07 -9.74
CA VAL A 135 -0.73 15.89 -8.53
C VAL A 135 0.55 16.68 -8.39
N THR A 136 0.44 18.00 -8.28
CA THR A 136 1.57 18.92 -8.14
C THR A 136 1.40 19.74 -6.86
N VAL A 137 2.41 19.73 -6.01
CA VAL A 137 2.44 20.48 -4.75
C VAL A 137 3.55 21.52 -4.86
N VAL A 138 3.19 22.79 -4.78
CA VAL A 138 4.12 23.94 -4.81
C VAL A 138 3.83 24.84 -3.63
N GLY A 139 4.83 25.09 -2.77
CA GLY A 139 4.65 25.89 -1.55
C GLY A 139 3.51 25.38 -0.66
N GLY A 140 3.33 24.06 -0.59
CA GLY A 140 2.24 23.40 0.13
C GLY A 140 0.86 23.50 -0.53
N GLN A 141 0.73 24.17 -1.68
CA GLN A 141 -0.51 24.25 -2.44
C GLN A 141 -0.58 23.12 -3.46
N LYS A 142 -1.64 22.32 -3.37
CA LYS A 142 -1.90 21.19 -4.28
C LYS A 142 -2.72 21.63 -5.48
N THR A 143 -2.28 21.23 -6.67
CA THR A 143 -3.01 21.38 -7.94
C THR A 143 -3.10 20.03 -8.65
N ILE A 144 -4.16 19.84 -9.42
CA ILE A 144 -4.48 18.59 -10.12
C ILE A 144 -4.60 18.90 -11.61
N SER A 145 -3.91 18.14 -12.44
CA SER A 145 -3.96 18.26 -13.90
C SER A 145 -4.04 16.89 -14.56
N ASN A 146 -4.50 16.87 -15.82
CA ASN A 146 -4.68 15.64 -16.60
C ASN A 146 -5.51 14.59 -15.85
N ALA A 147 -6.58 15.03 -15.18
CA ALA A 147 -7.44 14.14 -14.43
C ALA A 147 -8.32 13.33 -15.39
N GLU A 148 -8.41 12.04 -15.12
CA GLU A 148 -9.19 11.09 -15.89
C GLU A 148 -9.99 10.16 -14.98
N ALA A 149 -11.14 9.74 -15.50
CA ALA A 149 -12.05 8.77 -14.93
C ALA A 149 -12.27 7.64 -15.95
N ASP A 150 -11.77 6.45 -15.64
CA ASP A 150 -11.79 5.29 -16.54
C ASP A 150 -11.26 5.61 -17.95
N GLY A 151 -10.21 6.45 -18.02
CA GLY A 151 -9.56 6.90 -19.25
C GLY A 151 -10.30 8.02 -19.99
N GLN A 152 -11.35 8.61 -19.41
CA GLN A 152 -12.03 9.79 -19.95
C GLN A 152 -11.60 11.05 -19.18
N PRO A 153 -11.34 12.19 -19.84
CA PRO A 153 -11.00 13.44 -19.16
C PRO A 153 -12.04 13.89 -18.14
N LEU A 154 -11.57 14.45 -17.02
CA LEU A 154 -12.38 14.98 -15.94
C LEU A 154 -12.14 16.48 -15.79
N ASP A 155 -13.13 17.31 -16.15
CA ASP A 155 -13.00 18.77 -16.17
C ASP A 155 -12.91 19.40 -14.76
N GLN A 156 -13.52 18.76 -13.76
CA GLN A 156 -13.59 19.25 -12.38
C GLN A 156 -13.24 18.12 -11.40
N PRO A 157 -11.95 17.76 -11.25
CA PRO A 157 -11.54 16.73 -10.30
C PRO A 157 -11.81 17.14 -8.86
N ASP A 158 -12.40 16.24 -8.07
CA ASP A 158 -12.51 16.42 -6.62
C ASP A 158 -11.13 16.32 -5.97
N SER A 159 -10.74 17.34 -5.21
CA SER A 159 -9.46 17.37 -4.51
C SER A 159 -9.26 16.22 -3.53
N LEU A 160 -10.35 15.67 -2.98
CA LEU A 160 -10.32 14.54 -2.05
C LEU A 160 -9.92 13.22 -2.72
N ASP A 161 -10.20 13.08 -4.02
CA ASP A 161 -9.82 11.89 -4.80
C ASP A 161 -8.34 11.89 -5.18
N PHE A 162 -7.67 13.04 -5.08
CA PHE A 162 -6.26 13.22 -5.44
C PHE A 162 -5.45 13.81 -4.27
N PRO A 163 -5.20 13.05 -3.20
CA PRO A 163 -4.41 13.52 -2.07
C PRO A 163 -2.93 13.78 -2.44
N SER A 164 -2.32 14.73 -1.76
CA SER A 164 -0.87 14.91 -1.64
C SER A 164 -0.28 13.88 -0.68
N VAL A 165 1.05 13.71 -0.67
CA VAL A 165 1.75 12.79 0.25
C VAL A 165 1.41 13.05 1.72
N GLU A 166 1.33 14.32 2.16
CA GLU A 166 0.93 14.65 3.54
C GLU A 166 -0.52 14.25 3.85
N GLU A 167 -1.45 14.48 2.91
CA GLU A 167 -2.85 14.05 3.06
C GLU A 167 -2.96 12.52 3.11
N MET A 168 -2.10 11.79 2.39
CA MET A 168 -2.05 10.32 2.47
C MET A 168 -1.58 9.83 3.84
N PHE A 169 -0.55 10.45 4.42
CA PHE A 169 -0.13 10.10 5.79
C PHE A 169 -1.25 10.37 6.80
N ALA A 170 -1.94 11.50 6.67
CA ALA A 170 -3.09 11.82 7.51
C ALA A 170 -4.21 10.78 7.37
N ALA A 171 -4.54 10.38 6.14
CA ALA A 171 -5.55 9.36 5.86
C ALA A 171 -5.18 7.98 6.44
N LEU A 172 -3.92 7.56 6.31
CA LEU A 172 -3.43 6.29 6.88
C LEU A 172 -3.50 6.30 8.41
N LYS A 173 -3.07 7.39 9.06
CA LYS A 173 -3.15 7.56 10.51
C LYS A 173 -4.60 7.52 10.99
N GLN A 174 -5.48 8.27 10.34
CA GLN A 174 -6.89 8.30 10.67
C GLN A 174 -7.53 6.93 10.50
N ALA A 175 -7.22 6.22 9.41
CA ALA A 175 -7.76 4.89 9.14
C ALA A 175 -7.34 3.86 10.19
N GLN A 176 -6.09 3.92 10.64
CA GLN A 176 -5.59 3.10 11.75
C GLN A 176 -6.38 3.41 13.04
N GLN A 177 -6.52 4.69 13.41
CA GLN A 177 -7.22 5.12 14.63
C GLN A 177 -8.72 4.80 14.61
N ALA A 178 -9.35 4.90 13.44
CA ALA A 178 -10.76 4.57 13.24
C ALA A 178 -11.04 3.06 13.28
N GLY A 179 -10.00 2.22 13.28
CA GLY A 179 -10.17 0.78 13.25
C GLY A 179 -10.76 0.27 11.93
N CYS A 180 -10.32 0.84 10.79
CA CYS A 180 -10.72 0.39 9.46
C CYS A 180 -10.45 -1.11 9.26
N TRP A 181 -11.24 -1.75 8.39
CA TRP A 181 -11.15 -3.19 8.16
C TRP A 181 -9.74 -3.67 7.80
N ARG A 182 -9.10 -2.91 6.93
CA ARG A 182 -7.74 -3.12 6.50
C ARG A 182 -7.09 -1.78 6.23
N VAL A 183 -5.85 -1.62 6.69
CA VAL A 183 -4.95 -0.57 6.25
C VAL A 183 -3.63 -1.23 5.86
N ALA A 184 -3.23 -1.10 4.60
CA ALA A 184 -1.94 -1.60 4.14
C ALA A 184 -1.25 -0.56 3.28
N VAL A 185 0.08 -0.48 3.37
CA VAL A 185 0.88 0.51 2.66
C VAL A 185 2.25 -0.08 2.35
N THR A 186 2.76 0.23 1.16
CA THR A 186 4.16 0.07 0.81
C THR A 186 4.77 1.46 0.77
N TYR A 187 5.82 1.67 1.54
CA TYR A 187 6.58 2.91 1.54
C TYR A 187 7.76 2.81 0.59
N ASP A 188 8.17 3.94 0.03
CA ASP A 188 9.49 4.08 -0.54
C ASP A 188 10.54 3.87 0.57
N ALA A 189 11.58 3.11 0.26
CA ALA A 189 12.57 2.72 1.27
C ALA A 189 13.51 3.87 1.64
N ALA A 190 13.77 4.80 0.71
CA ALA A 190 14.66 5.93 0.92
C ALA A 190 13.92 7.10 1.57
N ASP A 191 12.83 7.53 0.95
CA ASP A 191 12.17 8.79 1.28
C ASP A 191 10.92 8.59 2.15
N GLY A 192 10.44 7.35 2.32
CA GLY A 192 9.33 7.01 3.21
C GLY A 192 7.94 7.39 2.70
N HIS A 193 7.79 8.04 1.54
CA HIS A 193 6.47 8.35 0.98
C HIS A 193 5.70 7.06 0.59
N PRO A 194 4.35 7.06 0.65
CA PRO A 194 3.58 5.91 0.20
C PRO A 194 3.71 5.69 -1.31
N LEU A 195 4.10 4.49 -1.74
CA LEU A 195 4.07 4.08 -3.16
C LEU A 195 2.73 3.45 -3.53
N TRP A 196 2.14 2.74 -2.59
CA TRP A 196 0.85 2.09 -2.70
C TRP A 196 0.22 2.02 -1.33
N TYR A 197 -1.07 2.29 -1.22
CA TYR A 197 -1.80 1.97 -0.01
C TYR A 197 -3.26 1.61 -0.29
N VAL A 198 -3.87 0.94 0.67
CA VAL A 198 -5.29 0.59 0.66
C VAL A 198 -5.89 0.84 2.02
N ILE A 199 -7.08 1.44 2.02
CA ILE A 199 -7.94 1.57 3.19
C ILE A 199 -9.27 0.91 2.84
N GLU A 200 -9.67 -0.06 3.64
CA GLU A 200 -10.94 -0.76 3.49
C GLU A 200 -11.84 -0.48 4.68
N ARG A 201 -13.07 -0.04 4.41
CA ARG A 201 -14.07 0.29 5.43
C ARG A 201 -15.29 -0.61 5.25
N VAL A 202 -15.92 -0.98 6.36
CA VAL A 202 -17.23 -1.67 6.33
C VAL A 202 -18.31 -0.59 6.26
N ILE A 203 -19.22 -0.75 5.31
CA ILE A 203 -20.31 0.19 5.06
C ILE A 203 -21.64 -0.56 5.01
N GLY A 204 -22.61 -0.13 5.82
CA GLY A 204 -23.95 -0.71 5.85
C GLY A 204 -24.05 -2.13 6.42
N ILE A 205 -25.12 -2.85 6.03
CA ILE A 205 -25.38 -4.24 6.44
C ILE A 205 -24.65 -5.18 5.47
N PHE A 206 -24.01 -6.21 6.04
CA PHE A 206 -23.08 -7.13 5.39
C PHE A 206 -23.53 -7.70 4.01
N PRO A 207 -22.62 -7.86 3.02
CA PRO A 207 -21.21 -7.48 2.99
C PRO A 207 -20.97 -6.24 2.10
N GLY A 208 -21.31 -5.04 2.59
CA GLY A 208 -20.87 -3.79 1.98
C GLY A 208 -19.45 -3.43 2.44
N LYS A 209 -18.50 -3.36 1.51
CA LYS A 209 -17.16 -2.84 1.75
C LYS A 209 -16.87 -1.71 0.78
N GLU A 210 -16.25 -0.67 1.30
CA GLU A 210 -15.68 0.42 0.51
C GLU A 210 -14.16 0.26 0.55
N THR A 211 -13.55 0.15 -0.62
CA THR A 211 -12.09 0.08 -0.75
C THR A 211 -11.58 1.29 -1.49
N ASP A 212 -10.70 2.03 -0.85
CA ASP A 212 -9.86 3.05 -1.48
C ASP A 212 -8.45 2.50 -1.63
N GLN A 213 -7.97 2.39 -2.86
CA GLN A 213 -6.61 1.98 -3.15
C GLN A 213 -5.90 3.07 -3.96
N PHE A 214 -4.75 3.50 -3.50
CA PHE A 214 -3.95 4.52 -4.17
C PHE A 214 -2.61 3.97 -4.61
N ARG A 215 -2.07 4.52 -5.68
CA ARG A 215 -0.74 4.23 -6.19
C ARG A 215 -0.09 5.52 -6.68
N ILE A 216 1.13 5.77 -6.20
CA ILE A 216 1.99 6.84 -6.69
C ILE A 216 2.97 6.26 -7.71
N SER A 217 3.24 7.01 -8.77
CA SER A 217 4.35 6.76 -9.69
C SER A 217 4.96 8.07 -10.17
N ASN A 218 6.19 7.99 -10.70
CA ASN A 218 6.89 9.14 -11.29
C ASN A 218 6.98 10.35 -10.37
N LEU A 219 7.24 10.14 -9.07
CA LEU A 219 7.45 11.24 -8.14
C LEU A 219 8.76 11.95 -8.50
N THR A 220 8.69 13.27 -8.65
CA THR A 220 9.81 14.14 -8.96
C THR A 220 9.79 15.37 -8.06
N HIS A 221 10.98 15.74 -7.56
CA HIS A 221 11.17 17.02 -6.90
C HIS A 221 11.30 18.12 -7.95
N LEU A 222 10.54 19.19 -7.76
CA LEU A 222 10.62 20.37 -8.61
C LEU A 222 11.72 21.25 -8.03
N THR A 223 12.78 21.46 -8.80
CA THR A 223 13.78 22.45 -8.42
C THR A 223 13.14 23.83 -8.56
N SER A 224 13.06 24.56 -7.45
CA SER A 224 12.81 25.99 -7.52
C SER A 224 13.90 26.58 -8.41
N GLY A 225 13.53 26.99 -9.63
CA GLY A 225 14.46 27.67 -10.51
C GLY A 225 14.95 28.91 -9.79
N ASN A 226 16.19 28.88 -9.29
CA ASN A 226 16.91 30.08 -8.95
C ASN A 226 17.08 30.86 -10.25
N GLY A 227 16.12 31.75 -10.53
CA GLY A 227 16.29 32.80 -11.50
C GLY A 227 17.42 33.70 -11.03
N SER A 228 18.62 33.44 -11.54
CA SER A 228 19.72 34.39 -11.63
C SER A 228 19.49 35.33 -12.80
#